data_AF-A0A0S1XVW0-F1
#
_entry.id   AF-A0A0S1XVW0-F1
#
_cell.length_a   1.000
_cell.length_b   1.000
_cell.length_c   1.000
_cell.angle_alpha   90.00
_cell.angle_beta   90.00
_cell.angle_gamma   90.00
#
_symmetry.space_group_name_H-M   'P 1'
#
loop_
_entity.id
_entity.type
_entity.pdbx_description
1 polymer ?
#
loop_
_entity_poly.entity_id
_entity_poly.type
_entity_poly.pdbx_seq_one_letter_code
_entity_poly.pdbx_strand_id
1 'polypeptide(L)'
;MDIRPLIVRERHVKLNWLIWPSCAFGALMALGFVMSSGSGHGFIWFLLLALTSLLYKPFNDLRRGRYVRLWGVTGLEANESGDVFITELGGACPTCGGELTLRTAGGGRAEMGRSPFYTLVACKDYRDHHWHFNRSSLNPLRNDDDHAAPSQPPGPFG
;
A
#
# COMPACT_ATOMS: atom_id res chain seq x y z
N MET A 1 12.40 10.18 -5.26
CA MET A 1 11.48 9.22 -4.62
C MET A 1 11.50 9.51 -3.13
N ASP A 2 10.37 9.92 -2.57
CA ASP A 2 10.23 10.21 -1.13
C ASP A 2 9.47 9.06 -0.49
N ILE A 3 10.05 8.45 0.55
CA ILE A 3 9.48 7.28 1.23
C ILE A 3 9.27 7.69 2.68
N ARG A 4 8.02 7.77 3.10
CA ARG A 4 7.68 8.20 4.46
C ARG A 4 7.16 7.02 5.27
N PRO A 5 7.79 6.70 6.42
CA PRO A 5 7.26 5.66 7.30
C PRO A 5 5.86 6.07 7.79
N LEU A 6 4.93 5.12 7.75
CA LEU A 6 3.62 5.33 8.34
C LEU A 6 3.78 5.16 9.85
N ILE A 7 3.91 6.28 10.56
CA ILE A 7 4.08 6.33 12.01
C ILE A 7 2.74 6.71 12.65
N VAL A 8 2.25 5.88 13.56
CA VAL A 8 1.08 6.17 14.38
C VAL A 8 1.49 6.13 15.84
N ARG A 9 1.37 7.25 16.55
CA ARG A 9 1.81 7.41 17.96
C ARG A 9 3.25 6.94 18.17
N GLU A 10 4.17 7.43 17.34
CA GLU A 10 5.62 7.14 17.40
C GLU A 10 6.01 5.67 17.16
N ARG A 11 5.07 4.82 16.70
CA ARG A 11 5.35 3.43 16.33
C ARG A 11 5.15 3.22 14.84
N HIS A 12 6.05 2.44 14.24
CA HIS A 12 5.90 1.96 12.88
C HIS A 12 4.66 1.08 12.78
N VAL A 13 3.78 1.41 11.83
CA VAL A 13 2.57 0.63 11.60
C VAL A 13 2.97 -0.72 11.02
N LYS A 14 2.74 -1.79 11.77
CA LYS A 14 2.92 -3.15 11.27
C LYS A 14 1.73 -3.58 10.45
N LEU A 15 1.97 -4.36 9.40
CA LEU A 15 0.95 -4.97 8.56
C LEU A 15 -0.06 -5.77 9.39
N ASN A 16 0.40 -6.42 10.46
CA ASN A 16 -0.48 -7.16 11.38
C ASN A 16 -1.45 -6.25 12.15
N TRP A 17 -1.18 -4.96 12.30
CA TRP A 17 -2.12 -4.03 12.92
C TRP A 17 -3.34 -3.77 12.03
N LEU A 18 -3.24 -4.00 10.71
CA LEU A 18 -4.40 -3.91 9.81
C LEU A 18 -5.31 -5.14 9.94
N ILE A 19 -4.79 -6.33 10.28
CA ILE A 19 -5.61 -7.56 10.30
C ILE A 19 -6.36 -7.78 11.61
N TRP A 20 -5.74 -7.48 12.75
CA TRP A 20 -6.35 -7.74 14.07
C TRP A 20 -7.71 -7.04 14.25
N PRO A 21 -7.88 -5.76 13.88
CA PRO A 21 -9.18 -5.09 13.94
C PRO A 21 -10.20 -5.73 12.99
N SER A 22 -9.79 -6.07 11.76
CA SER A 22 -10.67 -6.71 10.78
C SER A 22 -11.15 -8.09 11.22
N CYS A 23 -10.27 -8.90 11.83
CA CYS A 23 -10.64 -10.20 12.38
C CYS A 23 -11.57 -10.08 13.59
N ALA A 24 -11.25 -9.20 14.53
CA ALA A 24 -12.10 -8.98 15.71
C ALA A 24 -13.49 -8.47 15.31
N PHE A 25 -13.55 -7.49 14.40
CA PHE A 25 -14.81 -6.96 13.91
C PHE A 25 -15.59 -7.97 13.08
N GLY A 26 -14.91 -8.75 12.22
CA GLY A 26 -15.53 -9.83 11.46
C GLY A 26 -16.15 -10.92 12.35
N ALA A 27 -15.47 -11.30 13.43
CA ALA A 27 -16.00 -12.25 14.40
C ALA A 27 -17.25 -11.73 15.13
N LEU A 28 -17.23 -10.46 15.55
CA LEU A 28 -18.39 -9.80 16.16
C LEU A 28 -19.58 -9.71 15.20
N MET A 29 -19.32 -9.40 13.92
CA MET A 29 -20.36 -9.31 12.90
C MET A 29 -20.94 -10.68 12.54
N ALA A 30 -20.11 -11.72 12.48
CA ALA A 30 -20.57 -13.09 12.30
C ALA A 30 -21.44 -13.56 13.48
N LEU A 31 -21.05 -13.24 14.71
CA LEU A 31 -21.84 -13.55 15.90
C LEU A 31 -23.17 -12.78 15.90
N GLY A 32 -23.16 -11.50 15.56
CA GLY A 32 -24.37 -10.68 15.40
C GLY A 32 -25.30 -11.23 14.31
N PHE A 33 -24.75 -11.71 13.20
CA PHE A 33 -25.52 -12.37 12.14
C PHE A 33 -26.23 -13.63 12.64
N VAL A 34 -25.53 -14.52 13.35
CA VAL A 34 -26.09 -15.76 13.90
C VAL A 34 -27.20 -15.45 14.92
N MET A 35 -26.95 -14.50 15.82
CA MET A 35 -27.92 -14.06 16.84
C MET A 35 -29.14 -13.35 16.23
N SER A 36 -28.97 -12.70 15.07
CA SER A 36 -30.04 -12.01 14.34
C SER A 36 -30.74 -12.92 13.32
N SER A 37 -30.32 -14.18 13.17
CA SER A 37 -30.97 -15.12 12.25
C SER A 37 -32.38 -15.43 12.77
N GLY A 38 -33.40 -14.96 12.05
CA GLY A 38 -34.81 -15.10 12.43
C GLY A 38 -35.52 -13.78 12.78
N SER A 39 -34.80 -12.67 13.00
CA SER A 39 -35.41 -11.36 13.32
C SER A 39 -35.64 -10.45 12.10
N GLY A 40 -35.36 -10.92 10.88
CA GLY A 40 -35.49 -10.14 9.64
C GLY A 40 -34.39 -9.09 9.42
N HIS A 41 -33.56 -8.79 10.43
CA HIS A 41 -32.50 -7.78 10.36
C HIS A 41 -31.10 -8.33 9.97
N GLY A 42 -31.01 -9.61 9.59
CA GLY A 42 -29.73 -10.25 9.21
C GLY A 42 -28.97 -9.57 8.07
N PHE A 43 -29.68 -8.84 7.19
CA PHE A 43 -29.07 -8.08 6.10
C PHE A 43 -28.07 -7.00 6.56
N ILE A 44 -28.33 -6.33 7.69
CA ILE A 44 -27.43 -5.28 8.22
C ILE A 44 -26.08 -5.88 8.59
N TRP A 45 -26.10 -7.05 9.24
CA TRP A 45 -24.90 -7.79 9.62
C TRP A 45 -24.12 -8.31 8.40
N PHE A 46 -24.82 -8.72 7.35
CA PHE A 46 -24.20 -9.11 6.08
C PHE A 46 -23.48 -7.93 5.40
N LEU A 47 -24.09 -6.74 5.43
CA LEU A 47 -23.50 -5.52 4.85
C LEU A 47 -22.23 -5.10 5.61
N LEU A 48 -22.23 -5.24 6.94
CA LEU A 48 -21.05 -4.97 7.77
C LEU A 48 -19.93 -6.00 7.58
N LEU A 49 -20.27 -7.28 7.36
CA LEU A 49 -19.29 -8.31 6.95
C LEU A 49 -18.67 -8.02 5.59
N ALA A 50 -19.47 -7.57 4.61
CA ALA A 50 -18.95 -7.17 3.31
C ALA A 50 -17.97 -5.99 3.43
N LEU A 51 -18.27 -5.01 4.30
CA LEU A 51 -17.41 -3.86 4.55
C LEU A 51 -16.07 -4.24 5.19
N THR A 52 -16.05 -5.21 6.11
CA THR A 52 -14.80 -5.69 6.69
C THR A 52 -13.93 -6.45 5.68
N SER A 53 -14.55 -7.17 4.75
CA SER A 53 -13.83 -7.87 3.67
C SER A 53 -13.09 -6.91 2.72
N LEU A 54 -13.65 -5.70 2.50
CA LEU A 54 -12.99 -4.63 1.74
C LEU A 54 -11.67 -4.16 2.39
N LEU A 55 -11.57 -4.20 3.72
CA LEU A 55 -10.35 -3.85 4.46
C LEU A 55 -9.30 -4.97 4.45
N TYR A 56 -9.72 -6.23 4.29
CA TYR A 56 -8.81 -7.37 4.20
C TYR A 56 -8.03 -7.41 2.87
N LYS A 57 -8.64 -6.91 1.80
CA LYS A 57 -8.02 -6.88 0.46
C LYS A 57 -6.66 -6.16 0.43
N PRO A 58 -6.52 -4.90 0.89
CA PRO A 58 -5.23 -4.21 0.89
C PRO A 58 -4.20 -4.93 1.77
N PHE A 59 -4.61 -5.53 2.90
CA PHE A 59 -3.71 -6.36 3.73
C PHE A 59 -3.18 -7.56 2.95
N ASN A 60 -4.05 -8.33 2.29
CA ASN A 60 -3.62 -9.52 1.53
C ASN A 60 -2.74 -9.14 0.34
N ASP A 61 -3.05 -8.03 -0.33
CA ASP A 61 -2.28 -7.54 -1.47
C ASP A 61 -0.89 -7.03 -1.02
N LEU A 62 -0.78 -6.33 0.12
CA LEU A 62 0.50 -5.99 0.75
C LEU A 62 1.28 -7.24 1.21
N ARG A 63 0.61 -8.25 1.77
CA ARG A 63 1.27 -9.48 2.23
C ARG A 63 1.87 -10.28 1.06
N ARG A 64 1.16 -10.38 -0.07
CA ARG A 64 1.59 -11.17 -1.23
C ARG A 64 2.53 -10.41 -2.17
N GLY A 65 2.26 -9.13 -2.37
CA GLY A 65 2.91 -8.30 -3.38
C GLY A 65 3.83 -7.22 -2.82
N ARG A 66 3.84 -7.00 -1.51
CA ARG A 66 4.61 -5.96 -0.79
C ARG A 66 4.33 -4.52 -1.20
N TYR A 67 3.46 -4.32 -2.20
CA TYR A 67 3.04 -3.04 -2.73
C TYR A 67 1.55 -3.08 -3.07
N VAL A 68 0.80 -2.07 -2.65
CA VAL A 68 -0.59 -1.86 -3.05
C VAL A 68 -0.83 -0.37 -3.28
N ARG A 69 -1.69 -0.04 -4.26
CA ARG A 69 -2.11 1.33 -4.48
C ARG A 69 -3.51 1.55 -3.95
N LEU A 70 -3.63 2.35 -2.89
CA LEU A 70 -4.91 2.75 -2.33
C LEU A 70 -5.51 3.91 -3.11
N TRP A 71 -6.77 3.73 -3.51
CA TRP A 71 -7.60 4.71 -4.23
C TRP A 71 -6.94 5.38 -5.43
N GLY A 72 -5.94 4.73 -6.05
CA GLY A 72 -5.23 5.27 -7.20
C GLY A 72 -4.32 6.47 -6.90
N VAL A 73 -4.18 6.90 -5.65
CA VAL A 73 -3.38 8.09 -5.28
C VAL A 73 -2.21 7.76 -4.38
N THR A 74 -2.39 6.87 -3.40
CA THR A 74 -1.37 6.60 -2.38
C THR A 74 -0.78 5.20 -2.59
N GLY A 75 0.53 5.13 -2.80
CA GLY A 75 1.28 3.87 -2.77
C GLY A 75 1.53 3.47 -1.32
N LEU A 76 1.11 2.27 -0.94
CA LEU A 76 1.53 1.64 0.30
C LEU A 76 2.50 0.51 0.00
N GLU A 77 3.56 0.44 0.80
CA GLU A 77 4.59 -0.57 0.73
C GLU A 77 4.77 -1.26 2.08
N ALA A 78 5.10 -2.54 2.07
CA ALA A 78 5.47 -3.30 3.25
C ALA A 78 6.87 -3.91 3.06
N ASN A 79 7.77 -3.73 4.02
CA ASN A 79 9.08 -4.42 4.03
C ASN A 79 8.95 -5.87 4.53
N GLU A 80 10.08 -6.58 4.64
CA GLU A 80 10.10 -7.98 5.10
C GLU A 80 9.73 -8.15 6.57
N SER A 81 10.12 -7.20 7.44
CA SER A 81 9.68 -7.14 8.84
C SER A 81 8.18 -6.85 9.01
N GLY A 82 7.53 -6.40 7.93
CA GLY A 82 6.10 -6.14 7.88
C GLY A 82 5.73 -4.72 8.31
N ASP A 83 6.66 -3.79 8.39
CA ASP A 83 6.38 -2.37 8.59
C ASP A 83 5.82 -1.76 7.29
N VAL A 84 4.82 -0.87 7.44
CA VAL A 84 4.08 -0.26 6.33
C VAL A 84 4.52 1.19 6.12
N PHE A 85 4.67 1.59 4.87
CA PHE A 85 5.21 2.88 4.47
C PHE A 85 4.38 3.48 3.35
N ILE A 86 4.31 4.80 3.31
CA ILE A 86 3.73 5.54 2.19
C ILE A 86 4.85 5.82 1.21
N THR A 87 4.61 5.48 -0.05
CA THR A 87 5.58 5.66 -1.13
C THR A 87 5.08 6.74 -2.07
N GLU A 88 5.83 7.82 -2.13
CA GLU A 88 5.59 8.92 -3.05
C GLU A 88 6.71 8.92 -4.09
N LEU A 89 6.35 8.48 -5.31
CA LEU A 89 7.25 8.60 -6.44
C LEU A 89 7.26 10.05 -6.93
N GLY A 90 8.28 10.79 -6.48
CA GLY A 90 8.68 12.08 -7.02
C GLY A 90 10.02 12.00 -7.75
N GLY A 91 10.21 12.89 -8.73
CA GLY A 91 11.44 13.00 -9.52
C GLY A 91 11.20 13.76 -10.83
N ALA A 92 12.28 14.19 -11.48
CA ALA A 92 12.23 14.81 -12.80
C ALA A 92 12.13 13.75 -13.90
N CYS A 93 11.28 14.00 -14.89
CA CYS A 93 11.12 13.18 -16.07
C CYS A 93 12.43 13.21 -16.86
N PRO A 94 13.02 12.05 -17.18
CA PRO A 94 14.31 12.03 -17.88
C PRO A 94 14.22 12.61 -19.30
N THR A 95 13.03 12.68 -19.88
CA THR A 95 12.81 13.17 -21.25
C THR A 95 12.58 14.68 -21.30
N CYS A 96 11.84 15.27 -20.36
CA CYS A 96 11.42 16.66 -20.43
C CYS A 96 11.66 17.48 -19.15
N GLY A 97 12.20 16.87 -18.09
CA GLY A 97 12.39 17.52 -16.79
C GLY A 97 11.10 17.74 -15.99
N GLY A 98 9.92 17.44 -16.54
CA GLY A 98 8.63 17.56 -15.86
C GLY A 98 8.45 16.58 -14.69
N GLU A 99 7.40 16.72 -13.89
CA GLU A 99 7.21 15.89 -12.69
C GLU A 99 6.80 14.45 -13.04
N LEU A 100 7.47 13.45 -12.48
CA LEU A 100 7.05 12.05 -12.56
C LEU A 100 6.00 11.73 -11.51
N THR A 101 5.00 10.95 -11.91
CA THR A 101 3.92 10.48 -11.04
C THR A 101 3.63 9.01 -11.32
N LEU A 102 3.10 8.29 -10.34
CA LEU A 102 2.54 6.98 -10.59
C LEU A 102 1.17 7.11 -11.27
N ARG A 103 0.84 6.23 -12.22
CA ARG A 103 -0.49 6.10 -12.80
C ARG A 103 -0.94 4.65 -12.87
N THR A 104 -2.24 4.42 -12.73
CA THR A 104 -2.82 3.09 -12.89
C THR A 104 -3.36 3.03 -14.31
N ALA A 105 -2.85 2.09 -15.10
CA ALA A 105 -3.38 1.81 -16.43
C ALA A 105 -4.22 0.54 -16.40
N GLY A 106 -5.28 0.54 -17.22
CA GLY A 106 -6.00 -0.67 -17.58
C GLY A 106 -5.29 -1.31 -18.77
N GLY A 107 -4.92 -2.58 -18.64
CA GLY A 107 -4.20 -3.32 -19.68
C GLY A 107 -5.05 -4.43 -20.28
N GLY A 108 -5.05 -4.54 -21.61
CA GLY A 108 -5.57 -5.71 -22.32
C GLY A 108 -4.71 -6.96 -22.07
N ARG A 109 -5.25 -8.13 -22.39
CA ARG A 109 -4.68 -9.48 -22.15
C ARG A 109 -3.21 -9.68 -22.53
N ALA A 110 -2.67 -8.87 -23.45
CA ALA A 110 -1.29 -8.98 -23.94
C ALA A 110 -0.23 -8.47 -22.95
N GLU A 111 -0.59 -7.57 -22.03
CA GLU A 111 0.33 -7.02 -21.01
C GLU A 111 0.20 -7.74 -19.66
N MET A 112 -0.66 -8.76 -19.56
CA MET A 112 -1.11 -9.35 -18.30
C MET A 112 -0.14 -10.40 -17.73
N GLY A 113 0.61 -9.97 -16.73
CA GLY A 113 0.82 -10.77 -15.53
C GLY A 113 -0.41 -10.69 -14.62
N ARG A 114 -1.42 -11.54 -14.83
CA ARG A 114 -2.51 -11.87 -13.88
C ARG A 114 -3.49 -10.74 -13.43
N SER A 115 -3.26 -9.44 -13.64
CA SER A 115 -4.18 -8.36 -13.22
C SER A 115 -4.67 -7.45 -14.36
N PRO A 116 -5.96 -7.02 -14.35
CA PRO A 116 -6.53 -6.09 -15.36
C PRO A 116 -6.02 -4.65 -15.24
N PHE A 117 -5.39 -4.33 -14.12
CA PHE A 117 -4.78 -3.04 -13.87
C PHE A 117 -3.33 -3.25 -13.48
N TYR A 118 -2.46 -2.37 -13.95
CA TYR A 118 -1.05 -2.33 -13.58
C TYR A 118 -0.60 -0.90 -13.32
N THR A 119 0.53 -0.79 -12.62
CA THR A 119 1.10 0.50 -12.23
C THR A 119 2.16 0.91 -13.25
N LEU A 120 2.12 2.18 -13.65
CA LEU A 120 3.07 2.83 -14.54
C LEU A 120 3.72 4.00 -13.81
N VAL A 121 4.96 4.30 -14.14
CA VAL A 121 5.56 5.60 -13.88
C VAL A 121 5.29 6.45 -15.11
N ALA A 122 4.67 7.62 -14.97
CA ALA A 122 4.33 8.49 -16.09
C ALA A 122 4.62 9.95 -15.76
N CYS A 123 5.09 10.70 -16.77
CA CYS A 123 5.18 12.14 -16.65
C CYS A 123 3.79 12.75 -16.46
N LYS A 124 3.71 13.76 -15.59
CA LYS A 124 2.49 14.52 -15.34
C LYS A 124 2.05 15.28 -16.59
N ASP A 125 3.02 15.88 -17.27
CA ASP A 125 2.83 16.81 -18.40
C ASP A 125 2.63 16.08 -19.73
N TYR A 126 3.33 14.96 -19.95
CA TYR A 126 3.30 14.21 -21.21
C TYR A 126 2.93 12.74 -20.97
N ARG A 127 1.80 12.30 -21.53
CA ARG A 127 1.30 10.92 -21.35
C ARG A 127 2.15 9.86 -22.04
N ASP A 128 2.86 10.22 -23.10
CA ASP A 128 3.71 9.30 -23.86
C ASP A 128 5.01 8.98 -23.12
N HIS A 129 5.39 9.81 -22.15
CA HIS A 129 6.53 9.55 -21.27
C HIS A 129 6.08 8.63 -20.13
N HIS A 130 6.07 7.32 -20.39
CA HIS A 130 5.74 6.33 -19.39
C HIS A 130 6.67 5.13 -19.41
N TRP A 131 6.81 4.50 -18.25
CA TRP A 131 7.67 3.35 -18.02
C TRP A 131 6.94 2.33 -17.14
N HIS A 132 7.24 1.05 -17.35
CA HIS A 132 6.71 -0.01 -16.50
C HIS A 132 7.27 0.09 -15.09
N PHE A 133 6.38 0.09 -14.11
CA PHE A 133 6.76 0.04 -12.71
C PHE A 133 7.05 -1.41 -12.29
N ASN A 134 8.32 -1.72 -12.02
CA ASN A 134 8.70 -3.01 -11.47
C ASN A 134 8.63 -2.98 -9.94
N ARG A 135 7.59 -3.58 -9.35
CA ARG A 135 7.44 -3.64 -7.89
C ARG A 135 8.55 -4.43 -7.18
N SER A 136 9.21 -5.35 -7.87
CA SER A 136 10.21 -6.23 -7.24
C SER A 136 11.51 -5.49 -6.92
N SER A 137 11.78 -4.35 -7.55
CA SER A 137 12.98 -3.55 -7.26
C SER A 137 12.90 -2.74 -5.96
N LEU A 138 11.74 -2.68 -5.31
CA LEU A 138 11.54 -1.97 -4.05
C LEU A 138 12.14 -2.71 -2.84
N ASN A 139 12.06 -4.05 -2.84
CA ASN A 139 12.42 -4.88 -1.69
C ASN A 139 13.93 -4.88 -1.34
N PRO A 140 14.88 -4.97 -2.31
CA PRO A 140 16.30 -5.01 -1.97
C PRO A 140 16.86 -3.67 -1.47
N LEU A 141 16.25 -2.53 -1.84
CA LEU A 141 16.80 -1.21 -1.49
C LEU A 141 16.64 -0.86 -0.01
N ARG A 142 15.65 -1.43 0.70
CA ARG A 142 15.29 -0.96 2.05
C ARG A 142 15.84 -1.79 3.20
N ASN A 143 16.24 -3.05 2.97
CA ASN A 143 16.90 -3.84 4.00
C ASN A 143 18.30 -3.28 4.37
N ASP A 144 18.90 -2.48 3.48
CA ASP A 144 20.22 -1.87 3.67
C ASP A 144 20.17 -0.55 4.47
N ASP A 145 19.05 0.17 4.43
CA ASP A 145 18.90 1.48 5.09
C ASP A 145 18.67 1.37 6.62
N ASP A 146 18.20 0.22 7.11
CA ASP A 146 18.00 -0.03 8.55
C ASP A 146 19.33 -0.21 9.32
N HIS A 147 20.47 -0.26 8.62
CA HIS A 147 21.82 -0.30 9.19
C HIS A 147 22.59 1.03 9.13
N ALA A 148 22.04 2.07 8.49
CA ALA A 148 22.60 3.41 8.57
C ALA A 148 22.20 4.04 9.92
N ALA A 149 23.02 3.78 10.94
CA ALA A 149 22.98 4.50 12.20
C ALA A 149 22.86 6.02 11.93
N PRO A 150 22.11 6.78 12.75
CA PRO A 150 22.06 8.23 12.59
C PRO A 150 23.49 8.75 12.70
N SER A 151 24.01 9.31 11.61
CA SER A 151 25.26 10.05 11.63
C SER A 151 25.12 11.13 12.70
N GLN A 152 25.98 11.07 13.72
CA GLN A 152 26.06 12.12 14.73
C GLN A 152 26.14 13.48 14.04
N PRO A 153 25.39 14.50 14.51
CA PRO A 153 25.61 15.84 14.00
C PRO A 153 27.06 16.24 14.25
N PRO A 154 27.73 16.94 13.32
CA PRO A 154 29.05 17.48 13.59
C PRO A 154 28.98 18.37 14.83
N GLY A 155 29.68 17.98 15.88
CA GLY A 155 29.84 18.80 17.07
C GLY A 155 30.53 20.12 16.71
N PRO A 156 30.23 21.22 17.42
CA PRO A 156 30.85 22.48 17.13
C PRO A 156 32.27 22.47 17.71
N PHE A 157 33.24 22.81 16.86
CA PHE A 157 34.65 23.09 17.15
C PHE A 157 35.61 21.92 17.37
N GLY A 158 36.72 21.96 16.62
CA GLY A 158 37.87 21.07 16.65
C GLY A 158 38.69 21.24 15.38
#